data_AF-K2C565-F1
#
_entry.id   AF-K2C565-F1
#
_cell.length_a   1.000
_cell.length_b   1.000
_cell.length_c   1.000
_cell.angle_alpha   90.00
_cell.angle_beta   90.00
_cell.angle_gamma   90.00
#
_symmetry.space_group_name_H-M   'P 1'
#
loop_
_entity.id
_entity.type
_entity.pdbx_description
1 polymer ?
#
loop_
_entity_poly.entity_id
_entity_poly.type
_entity_poly.pdbx_seq_one_letter_code
_entity_poly.pdbx_strand_id
1 'polypeptide(L)'
;MKEIYRAKGYSENWIEKRMRGIAVRAELTDEWKKRGVKEDTEYSILTAEISKATFGLTPAEYKKLKKIERENLRDHMTDLELIFSMPGEAATTEIAKNKDVKGFEENRTAARKGGNIAGNARKKIEKESGRKVVTKENYLDAPEKMKRLKRK
;
A
#
# COMPACT_ATOMS: atom_id res chain seq x y z
N MET A 1 -6.26 17.89 2.69
CA MET A 1 -5.59 16.64 3.12
C MET A 1 -4.12 16.83 3.48
N LYS A 2 -3.29 17.48 2.65
CA LYS A 2 -1.88 17.79 2.99
C LYS A 2 -1.72 18.54 4.32
N GLU A 3 -2.52 19.60 4.53
CA GLU A 3 -2.56 20.38 5.78
C GLU A 3 -2.77 19.52 7.05
N ILE A 4 -3.60 18.48 6.99
CA ILE A 4 -3.85 17.59 8.12
C ILE A 4 -2.57 16.83 8.50
N TYR A 5 -1.83 16.31 7.51
CA TYR A 5 -0.58 15.61 7.77
C TYR A 5 0.53 16.56 8.23
N ARG A 6 0.57 17.80 7.72
CA ARG A 6 1.47 18.85 8.25
C ARG A 6 1.20 19.12 9.72
N ALA A 7 -0.07 19.32 10.08
CA ALA A 7 -0.48 19.53 11.47
C ALA A 7 -0.14 18.33 12.38
N LYS A 8 -0.20 17.10 11.85
CA LYS A 8 0.24 15.88 12.56
C LYS A 8 1.76 15.70 12.63
N GLY A 9 2.55 16.62 12.06
CA GLY A 9 4.01 16.59 12.11
C GLY A 9 4.67 15.60 11.14
N TYR A 10 4.01 15.26 10.02
CA TYR A 10 4.63 14.48 8.95
C TYR A 10 5.54 15.35 8.08
N SER A 11 6.60 14.77 7.53
CA SER A 11 7.50 15.49 6.61
C SER A 11 6.86 15.68 5.22
N GLU A 12 7.18 16.80 4.54
CA GLU A 12 6.65 17.06 3.18
C GLU A 12 6.92 15.90 2.21
N ASN A 13 8.11 15.31 2.29
CA ASN A 13 8.48 14.16 1.46
C ASN A 13 7.55 12.95 1.71
N TRP A 14 7.23 12.65 2.98
CA TRP A 14 6.27 11.59 3.29
C TRP A 14 4.86 11.95 2.77
N ILE A 15 4.44 13.20 2.96
CA ILE A 15 3.12 13.69 2.51
C ILE A 15 2.97 13.55 1.00
N GLU A 16 3.98 13.92 0.23
CA GLU A 16 3.98 13.76 -1.23
C GLU A 16 3.80 12.31 -1.67
N LYS A 17 4.55 11.37 -1.07
CA LYS A 17 4.39 9.95 -1.34
C LYS A 17 2.99 9.46 -0.98
N ARG A 18 2.47 9.89 0.18
CA ARG A 18 1.12 9.53 0.63
C ARG A 18 0.06 10.02 -0.34
N MET A 19 0.16 11.25 -0.84
CA MET A 19 -0.77 11.83 -1.82
C MET A 19 -0.72 11.10 -3.16
N ARG A 20 0.48 10.76 -3.65
CA ARG A 20 0.62 9.92 -4.86
C ARG A 20 -0.04 8.55 -4.67
N GLY A 21 0.16 7.93 -3.50
CA GLY A 21 -0.51 6.67 -3.16
C GLY A 21 -2.04 6.76 -3.08
N ILE A 22 -2.61 7.92 -2.75
CA ILE A 22 -4.07 8.14 -2.83
C ILE A 22 -4.53 8.14 -4.28
N ALA A 23 -3.82 8.88 -5.14
CA ALA A 23 -4.18 8.97 -6.56
C ALA A 23 -4.11 7.60 -7.25
N VAL A 24 -3.04 6.83 -7.01
CA VAL A 24 -2.90 5.46 -7.55
C VAL A 24 -4.02 4.53 -7.06
N ARG A 25 -4.39 4.62 -5.78
CA ARG A 25 -5.50 3.82 -5.23
C ARG A 25 -6.84 4.21 -5.84
N ALA A 26 -7.09 5.51 -6.02
CA ALA A 26 -8.32 6.01 -6.62
C ALA A 26 -8.49 5.47 -8.04
N GLU A 27 -7.42 5.52 -8.84
CA GLU A 27 -7.42 4.95 -10.19
C GLU A 27 -7.72 3.45 -10.19
N LEU A 28 -7.10 2.68 -9.28
CA LEU A 28 -7.37 1.25 -9.15
C LEU A 28 -8.83 0.96 -8.79
N THR A 29 -9.40 1.69 -7.83
CA THR A 29 -10.80 1.48 -7.43
C THR A 29 -11.78 1.89 -8.52
N ASP A 30 -11.48 2.96 -9.28
CA ASP A 30 -12.27 3.37 -10.43
C ASP A 30 -12.22 2.30 -11.53
N GLU A 31 -11.05 1.70 -11.76
CA GLU A 31 -10.90 0.62 -12.71
C GLU A 31 -11.71 -0.61 -12.29
N TRP A 32 -11.62 -1.05 -11.04
CA TRP A 32 -12.44 -2.17 -10.55
C TRP A 32 -13.93 -1.92 -10.71
N LYS A 33 -14.40 -0.70 -10.43
CA LYS A 33 -15.80 -0.31 -10.66
C LYS A 33 -16.20 -0.47 -12.13
N LYS A 34 -15.36 -0.01 -13.06
CA LYS A 34 -15.57 -0.19 -14.52
C LYS A 34 -15.57 -1.66 -14.92
N ARG A 35 -14.85 -2.52 -14.19
CA ARG A 35 -14.79 -3.97 -14.42
C ARG A 35 -15.94 -4.74 -13.77
N GLY A 36 -16.88 -4.06 -13.11
CA GLY A 36 -18.06 -4.69 -12.53
C GLY A 36 -17.83 -5.31 -11.15
N VAL A 37 -16.79 -4.89 -10.43
CA VAL A 37 -16.65 -5.14 -8.98
C VAL A 37 -17.55 -4.14 -8.26
N LYS A 38 -18.43 -4.62 -7.35
CA LYS A 38 -19.58 -3.83 -6.87
C LYS A 38 -19.63 -3.69 -5.35
N GLU A 39 -18.99 -4.57 -4.60
CA GLU A 39 -19.11 -4.58 -3.14
C GLU A 39 -17.87 -4.03 -2.44
N ASP A 40 -18.07 -3.28 -1.35
CA ASP A 40 -16.98 -2.82 -0.49
C ASP A 40 -16.16 -3.98 0.10
N THR A 41 -16.82 -5.12 0.32
CA THR A 41 -16.18 -6.38 0.72
C THR A 41 -15.21 -6.89 -0.34
N GLU A 42 -15.60 -6.84 -1.61
CA GLU A 42 -14.75 -7.24 -2.73
C GLU A 42 -13.51 -6.34 -2.83
N TYR A 43 -13.66 -5.02 -2.73
CA TYR A 43 -12.51 -4.09 -2.70
C TYR A 43 -11.55 -4.37 -1.54
N SER A 44 -12.11 -4.72 -0.38
CA SER A 44 -11.32 -5.09 0.79
C SER A 44 -10.52 -6.37 0.56
N ILE A 45 -11.14 -7.38 -0.06
CA ILE A 45 -10.48 -8.63 -0.44
C ILE A 45 -9.39 -8.38 -1.49
N LEU A 46 -9.68 -7.65 -2.56
CA LEU A 46 -8.71 -7.35 -3.61
C LEU A 46 -7.52 -6.54 -3.05
N THR A 47 -7.78 -5.56 -2.18
CA THR A 47 -6.72 -4.84 -1.45
C THR A 47 -5.91 -5.81 -0.58
N ALA A 48 -6.55 -6.78 0.07
CA ALA A 48 -5.85 -7.76 0.89
C ALA A 48 -4.97 -8.70 0.06
N GLU A 49 -5.42 -9.11 -1.13
CA GLU A 49 -4.65 -9.92 -2.07
C GLU A 49 -3.39 -9.17 -2.56
N ILE A 50 -3.52 -7.89 -2.93
CA ILE A 50 -2.37 -7.05 -3.30
C ILE A 50 -1.39 -6.96 -2.12
N SER A 51 -1.89 -6.59 -0.93
CA SER A 51 -1.05 -6.45 0.27
C SER A 51 -0.33 -7.75 0.62
N LYS A 52 -1.04 -8.90 0.57
CA LYS A 52 -0.46 -10.20 0.88
C LYS A 52 0.62 -10.59 -0.13
N ALA A 53 0.37 -10.38 -1.42
CA ALA A 53 1.36 -10.68 -2.46
C ALA A 53 2.58 -9.74 -2.40
N THR A 54 2.38 -8.45 -2.07
CA THR A 54 3.47 -7.48 -1.95
C THR A 54 4.29 -7.65 -0.68
N PHE A 55 3.63 -7.67 0.49
CA PHE A 55 4.28 -7.59 1.81
C PHE A 55 4.29 -8.92 2.59
N GLY A 56 3.59 -9.94 2.11
CA GLY A 56 3.39 -11.18 2.85
C GLY A 56 2.33 -11.07 3.97
N LEU A 57 1.64 -9.94 4.08
CA LEU A 57 0.65 -9.65 5.12
C LEU A 57 -0.64 -9.06 4.53
N THR A 58 -1.79 -9.51 5.02
CA THR A 58 -3.06 -8.81 4.81
C THR A 58 -3.05 -7.48 5.57
N PRO A 59 -3.90 -6.49 5.23
CA PRO A 59 -3.99 -5.23 5.96
C PRO A 59 -4.24 -5.42 7.46
N ALA A 60 -5.05 -6.41 7.85
CA ALA A 60 -5.31 -6.73 9.25
C ALA A 60 -4.07 -7.28 9.97
N GLU A 61 -3.37 -8.24 9.37
CA GLU A 61 -2.09 -8.76 9.89
C GLU A 61 -1.04 -7.65 10.01
N TYR A 62 -1.01 -6.74 9.02
CA TYR A 62 -0.06 -5.64 8.97
C TYR A 62 -0.35 -4.59 10.05
N LYS A 63 -1.62 -4.26 10.28
CA LYS A 63 -2.04 -3.42 11.41
C LYS A 63 -1.59 -4.02 12.75
N LYS A 64 -1.81 -5.33 12.94
CA LYS A 64 -1.36 -6.05 14.14
C LYS A 64 0.15 -5.99 14.32
N LEU A 65 0.93 -6.18 13.25
CA LEU A 65 2.39 -6.08 13.28
C LEU A 65 2.85 -4.67 13.73
N LYS A 66 2.17 -3.64 13.23
CA LYS A 66 2.47 -2.23 13.56
C LYS A 66 1.82 -1.76 14.86
N LYS A 67 1.08 -2.61 15.57
CA LYS A 67 0.36 -2.27 16.82
C LYS A 67 -0.59 -1.08 16.66
N ILE A 68 -1.31 -1.02 15.54
CA ILE A 68 -2.34 -0.02 15.30
C ILE A 68 -3.70 -0.71 15.22
N GLU A 69 -4.75 -0.06 15.71
CA GLU A 69 -6.10 -0.64 15.75
C GLU A 69 -7.01 0.13 14.79
N ARG A 70 -7.29 1.39 15.14
CA ARG A 70 -8.26 2.25 14.43
C ARG A 70 -7.62 3.06 13.33
N GLU A 71 -6.31 3.23 13.38
CA GLU A 71 -5.56 4.11 12.50
C GLU A 71 -5.48 3.54 11.07
N ASN A 72 -5.28 4.45 10.11
CA ASN A 72 -5.04 4.05 8.74
C ASN A 72 -3.65 3.43 8.60
N LEU A 73 -3.58 2.20 8.07
CA LEU A 73 -2.30 1.49 7.92
C LEU A 73 -1.26 2.29 7.13
N ARG A 74 -1.66 2.93 6.02
CA ARG A 74 -0.74 3.69 5.15
C ARG A 74 -0.23 4.95 5.81
N ASP A 75 -0.94 5.46 6.81
CA ASP A 75 -0.49 6.61 7.60
C ASP A 75 0.60 6.24 8.61
N HIS A 76 0.85 4.94 8.81
CA HIS A 76 1.87 4.39 9.71
C HIS A 76 2.89 3.52 8.93
N MET A 77 2.90 3.63 7.60
CA MET A 77 3.90 3.00 6.75
C MET A 77 5.12 3.90 6.57
N THR A 78 6.28 3.29 6.57
CA THR A 78 7.57 3.89 6.20
C THR A 78 7.61 4.24 4.71
N ASP A 79 8.63 5.00 4.32
CA ASP A 79 8.84 5.40 2.92
C ASP A 79 8.86 4.21 1.95
N LEU A 80 9.58 3.13 2.27
CA LEU A 80 9.65 1.96 1.39
C LEU A 80 8.31 1.20 1.36
N GLU A 81 7.60 1.11 2.49
CA GLU A 81 6.28 0.46 2.53
C GLU A 81 5.24 1.24 1.69
N LEU A 82 5.27 2.57 1.72
CA LEU A 82 4.47 3.41 0.83
C LEU A 82 4.89 3.24 -0.64
N ILE A 83 6.19 3.26 -0.92
CA ILE A 83 6.72 3.08 -2.27
C ILE A 83 6.29 1.74 -2.84
N PHE A 84 6.43 0.63 -2.12
CA PHE A 84 6.09 -0.69 -2.64
C PHE A 84 4.58 -0.95 -2.76
N SER A 85 3.74 -0.17 -2.06
CA SER A 85 2.28 -0.24 -2.26
C SER A 85 1.87 0.25 -3.65
N MET A 86 2.51 1.32 -4.15
CA MET A 86 2.14 1.99 -5.39
C MET A 86 2.32 1.11 -6.66
N PRO A 87 3.49 0.46 -6.92
CA PRO A 87 3.65 -0.44 -8.05
C PRO A 87 2.71 -1.65 -8.00
N GLY A 88 2.34 -2.15 -6.81
CA GLY A 88 1.40 -3.26 -6.69
C GLY A 88 0.03 -2.88 -7.22
N GLU A 89 -0.46 -1.72 -6.80
CA GLU A 89 -1.75 -1.16 -7.21
C GLU A 89 -1.76 -0.72 -8.69
N ALA A 90 -0.70 -0.04 -9.13
CA ALA A 90 -0.54 0.37 -10.52
C ALA A 90 -0.45 -0.85 -11.45
N ALA A 91 0.35 -1.86 -11.11
CA ALA A 91 0.45 -3.07 -11.91
C ALA A 91 -0.87 -3.85 -11.96
N THR A 92 -1.62 -3.93 -10.86
CA THR A 92 -2.96 -4.53 -10.90
C THR A 92 -3.88 -3.79 -11.87
N THR A 93 -3.87 -2.45 -11.83
CA THR A 93 -4.64 -1.59 -12.75
C THR A 93 -4.26 -1.85 -14.20
N GLU A 94 -2.96 -1.84 -14.50
CA GLU A 94 -2.45 -2.07 -15.86
C GLU A 94 -2.78 -3.48 -16.37
N ILE A 95 -2.68 -4.50 -15.52
CA ILE A 95 -3.07 -5.87 -15.88
C ILE A 95 -4.58 -5.94 -16.17
N ALA A 96 -5.41 -5.30 -15.33
CA ALA A 96 -6.85 -5.30 -15.53
C ALA A 96 -7.26 -4.63 -16.84
N LYS A 97 -6.64 -3.48 -17.15
CA LYS A 97 -6.83 -2.75 -18.41
C LYS A 97 -6.42 -3.58 -19.62
N ASN A 98 -5.18 -4.05 -19.64
CA ASN A 98 -4.57 -4.67 -20.82
C ASN A 98 -5.10 -6.08 -21.11
N LYS A 99 -5.68 -6.76 -20.11
CA LYS A 99 -6.27 -8.10 -20.27
C LYS A 99 -7.80 -8.09 -20.26
N ASP A 100 -8.40 -6.91 -20.33
CA ASP A 100 -9.84 -6.69 -20.28
C ASP A 100 -10.55 -7.45 -19.14
N VAL A 101 -9.90 -7.57 -17.98
CA VAL A 101 -10.37 -8.37 -16.84
C VAL A 101 -11.77 -7.94 -16.38
N LYS A 102 -12.67 -8.89 -16.11
CA LYS A 102 -14.07 -8.63 -15.69
C LYS A 102 -14.43 -9.32 -14.38
N GLY A 103 -15.30 -8.68 -13.61
CA GLY A 103 -15.86 -9.23 -12.38
C GLY A 103 -14.81 -9.46 -11.28
N PHE A 104 -15.26 -10.00 -10.17
CA PHE A 104 -14.44 -10.12 -8.97
C PHE A 104 -13.30 -11.14 -9.10
N GLU A 105 -13.58 -12.37 -9.54
CA GLU A 105 -12.59 -13.46 -9.50
C GLU A 105 -11.40 -13.22 -10.45
N GLU A 106 -11.63 -12.64 -11.62
CA GLU A 106 -10.53 -12.30 -12.51
C GLU A 106 -9.73 -11.10 -11.97
N ASN A 107 -10.39 -10.11 -11.38
CA ASN A 107 -9.72 -9.00 -10.70
C ASN A 107 -8.92 -9.49 -9.48
N ARG A 108 -9.37 -10.54 -8.80
CA ARG A 108 -8.62 -11.19 -7.73
C ARG A 108 -7.32 -11.80 -8.24
N THR A 109 -7.36 -12.40 -9.42
CA THR A 109 -6.16 -12.90 -10.09
C THR A 109 -5.23 -11.75 -10.52
N ALA A 110 -5.78 -10.65 -11.05
CA ALA A 110 -5.00 -9.45 -11.40
C ALA A 110 -4.36 -8.79 -10.16
N ALA A 111 -5.08 -8.73 -9.05
CA ALA A 111 -4.63 -8.24 -7.75
C ALA A 111 -3.41 -9.01 -7.25
N ARG A 112 -3.48 -10.35 -7.26
CA ARG A 112 -2.34 -11.23 -6.91
C ARG A 112 -1.14 -11.00 -7.82
N LYS A 113 -1.35 -10.91 -9.13
CA LYS A 113 -0.28 -10.70 -10.12
C LYS A 113 0.41 -9.34 -9.93
N GLY A 114 -0.36 -8.26 -9.80
CA GLY A 114 0.19 -6.92 -9.55
C GLY A 114 0.93 -6.85 -8.21
N GLY A 115 0.34 -7.40 -7.16
CA GLY A 115 0.99 -7.49 -5.86
C GLY A 115 2.30 -8.30 -5.88
N ASN A 116 2.36 -9.40 -6.65
CA ASN A 116 3.58 -10.21 -6.83
C ASN A 116 4.70 -9.46 -7.55
N ILE A 117 4.38 -8.61 -8.54
CA ILE A 117 5.38 -7.77 -9.22
C ILE A 117 6.09 -6.87 -8.20
N ALA A 118 5.31 -6.14 -7.39
CA ALA A 118 5.86 -5.30 -6.33
C ALA A 118 6.56 -6.13 -5.23
N GLY A 119 6.01 -7.28 -4.88
CA GLY A 119 6.58 -8.19 -3.88
C GLY A 119 7.93 -8.76 -4.30
N ASN A 120 8.11 -9.09 -5.58
CA ASN A 120 9.38 -9.55 -6.12
C ASN A 120 10.42 -8.44 -6.11
N ALA A 121 10.05 -7.23 -6.53
CA ALA A 121 10.93 -6.06 -6.45
C ALA A 121 11.33 -5.75 -4.99
N ARG A 122 10.37 -5.82 -4.05
CA ARG A 122 10.63 -5.69 -2.60
C ARG A 122 11.63 -6.73 -2.12
N LYS A 123 11.40 -8.01 -2.41
CA LYS A 123 12.31 -9.09 -1.99
C LYS A 123 13.72 -8.90 -2.57
N LYS A 124 13.83 -8.43 -3.81
CA LYS A 124 15.14 -8.14 -4.44
C LYS A 124 15.87 -7.03 -3.68
N ILE A 125 15.23 -5.90 -3.37
CA ILE A 125 15.89 -4.84 -2.61
C ILE A 125 16.25 -5.28 -1.18
N GLU A 126 15.41 -6.09 -0.52
CA GLU A 126 15.72 -6.62 0.80
C GLU A 126 16.96 -7.53 0.78
N LYS A 127 17.11 -8.32 -0.29
CA LYS A 127 18.28 -9.18 -0.50
C LYS A 127 19.55 -8.36 -0.70
N GLU A 128 19.52 -7.35 -1.57
CA GLU A 128 20.69 -6.53 -1.89
C GLU A 128 21.08 -5.57 -0.75
N SER A 129 20.09 -5.02 -0.03
CA SER A 129 20.34 -4.04 1.05
C SER A 129 20.57 -4.67 2.43
N GLY A 130 20.24 -5.96 2.60
CA GLY A 130 20.27 -6.66 3.88
C GLY A 130 19.22 -6.19 4.91
N ARG A 131 18.30 -5.29 4.53
CA ARG A 131 17.29 -4.72 5.43
C ARG A 131 15.88 -5.08 4.97
N LYS A 132 15.00 -5.40 5.92
CA LYS A 132 13.58 -5.63 5.64
C LYS A 132 12.85 -4.32 5.37
N VAL A 133 11.97 -4.33 4.38
CA VAL A 133 11.04 -3.23 4.07
C VAL A 133 9.88 -3.23 5.03
N VAL A 134 9.32 -4.41 5.33
CA VAL A 134 8.21 -4.54 6.29
C VAL A 134 8.76 -4.42 7.70
N THR A 135 8.26 -3.44 8.46
CA THR A 135 8.73 -3.17 9.83
C THR A 135 7.57 -2.97 10.81
N LYS A 136 7.87 -3.10 12.11
CA LYS A 136 6.96 -2.78 13.21
C LYS A 136 6.82 -1.28 13.46
N GLU A 137 7.56 -0.45 12.72
CA GLU A 137 7.54 1.01 12.90
C GLU A 137 6.16 1.57 12.58
N ASN A 138 5.74 2.54 13.40
CA ASN A 138 4.50 3.29 13.29
C ASN A 138 4.73 4.71 13.81
N TYR A 139 3.74 5.60 13.70
CA TYR A 139 3.82 6.99 14.17
C TYR A 139 2.81 7.32 15.29
N LEU A 140 2.51 6.36 16.17
CA LEU A 140 1.63 6.60 17.34
C LEU A 140 2.31 7.46 18.40
N ASP A 141 3.50 7.05 18.87
CA ASP A 141 4.16 7.71 20.01
C ASP A 141 4.92 8.98 19.64
N ALA A 142 5.21 9.17 18.34
CA ALA A 142 5.88 10.36 17.85
C ALA A 142 5.58 10.55 16.35
N PRO A 143 5.46 11.81 15.89
CA PRO A 143 5.27 12.12 14.48
C PRO A 143 6.36 11.53 13.58
N GLU A 144 5.99 11.22 12.34
CA GLU A 144 6.89 10.66 11.32
C GLU A 144 8.17 11.49 11.20
N LYS A 145 8.07 12.82 11.10
CA LYS A 145 9.22 13.70 10.95
C LYS A 145 10.22 13.55 12.10
N MET A 146 9.73 13.39 13.33
CA MET A 146 10.57 13.21 14.52
C MET A 146 11.24 11.84 14.51
N LYS A 147 10.51 10.76 14.22
CA LYS A 147 11.09 9.41 14.13
C LYS A 147 12.12 9.32 13.00
N ARG A 148 11.89 10.02 11.89
CA ARG A 148 12.83 10.10 10.76
C ARG A 148 14.15 10.78 11.15
N LEU A 149 14.10 11.88 11.91
CA LEU A 149 15.30 12.62 12.32
C LEU A 149 16.19 11.81 13.27
N LYS A 150 15.61 10.96 14.14
CA LYS A 150 16.34 10.08 15.07
C LYS A 150 17.13 8.95 14.38
N ARG A 151 16.97 8.76 13.07
CA ARG A 151 17.62 7.68 12.29
C ARG A 151 18.82 8.16 11.48
N LYS A 152 19.06 9.47 11.45
CA LYS A 152 20.30 10.06 10.92
C LYS A 152 21.36 10.05 12.02
#